data_AF-A0A1G9GFA4-F1
#
_entry.id   AF-A0A1G9GFA4-F1
#
_cell.length_a   1.000
_cell.length_b   1.000
_cell.length_c   1.000
_cell.angle_alpha   90.00
_cell.angle_beta   90.00
_cell.angle_gamma   90.00
#
_symmetry.space_group_name_H-M   'P 1'
#
loop_
_entity.id
_entity.type
_entity.pdbx_description
1 polymer ?
#
loop_
_entity_poly.entity_id
_entity_poly.type
_entity_poly.pdbx_seq_one_letter_code
_entity_poly.pdbx_strand_id
1 'polypeptide(L)'
;MDREQLFNHISKLENDLQNMQENLESIKVHAVKLVEENVSLQMEKEHYETLVNNAKTKPDASFKQNTLKNLYDEGFHICNVHFGTHRHGEECLFCQGFINQT
;
A
#
# COMPACT_ATOMS: atom_id res chain seq x y z
N MET A 1 -54.21 13.13 -34.05
CA MET A 1 -52.76 13.20 -33.78
C MET A 1 -52.08 13.46 -35.10
N ASP A 2 -51.31 14.54 -35.18
CA ASP A 2 -50.71 14.99 -36.43
C ASP A 2 -49.55 14.06 -36.81
N ARG A 3 -49.47 13.66 -38.08
CA ARG A 3 -48.49 12.64 -38.54
C ARG A 3 -47.06 13.08 -38.23
N GLU A 4 -46.81 14.38 -38.31
CA GLU A 4 -45.54 15.03 -38.02
C GLU A 4 -45.11 14.91 -36.54
N GLN A 5 -46.05 15.00 -35.60
CA GLN A 5 -45.74 14.83 -34.18
C GLN A 5 -45.28 13.41 -33.85
N LEU A 6 -45.89 12.41 -34.51
CA LEU A 6 -45.49 11.01 -34.34
C LEU A 6 -44.06 10.77 -34.86
N PHE A 7 -43.75 11.31 -36.05
CA PHE A 7 -42.40 11.24 -36.62
C PHE A 7 -41.35 11.92 -35.71
N ASN A 8 -41.63 13.13 -35.22
CA ASN A 8 -40.72 13.83 -34.32
C ASN A 8 -40.48 13.06 -33.01
N HIS A 9 -41.53 12.40 -32.48
CA HIS A 9 -41.39 11.59 -31.27
C HIS A 9 -40.53 10.33 -31.51
N ILE A 10 -40.72 9.67 -32.65
CA ILE A 10 -39.91 8.50 -33.04
C ILE A 10 -38.44 8.91 -33.21
N SER A 11 -38.17 10.01 -33.94
CA SER A 11 -36.81 10.50 -34.13
C SER A 11 -36.14 10.94 -32.83
N LYS A 12 -36.90 11.47 -31.87
CA LYS A 12 -36.36 11.76 -30.53
C LYS A 12 -35.97 10.47 -29.80
N LEU A 13 -36.83 9.46 -29.81
CA LEU A 13 -36.55 8.17 -29.19
C LEU A 13 -35.34 7.46 -29.82
N GLU A 14 -35.18 7.57 -31.15
CA GLU A 14 -33.99 7.06 -31.85
C GLU A 14 -32.71 7.74 -31.37
N ASN A 15 -32.70 9.07 -31.28
CA ASN A 15 -31.55 9.81 -30.76
C ASN A 15 -31.27 9.48 -29.28
N ASP A 16 -32.30 9.34 -28.46
CA ASP A 16 -32.16 8.98 -27.05
C ASP A 16 -31.56 7.57 -26.89
N LEU A 17 -31.99 6.60 -27.73
CA LEU A 17 -31.40 5.26 -27.80
C LEU A 17 -29.94 5.30 -28.21
N GLN A 18 -29.59 6.11 -29.19
CA GLN A 18 -28.23 6.25 -29.69
C GLN A 18 -27.31 6.84 -28.60
N ASN A 19 -27.75 7.90 -27.92
CA ASN A 19 -27.05 8.45 -26.76
C ASN A 19 -26.90 7.42 -25.62
N MET A 20 -27.92 6.61 -25.38
CA MET A 20 -27.87 5.56 -24.35
C MET A 20 -26.85 4.47 -24.72
N GLN A 21 -26.73 4.14 -26.00
CA GLN A 21 -25.74 3.19 -26.50
C GLN A 21 -24.30 3.72 -26.31
N GLU A 22 -24.04 4.99 -26.64
CA GLU A 22 -22.73 5.62 -26.42
C GLU A 22 -22.36 5.66 -24.94
N ASN A 23 -23.32 6.00 -24.08
CA ASN A 23 -23.11 5.97 -22.62
C ASN A 23 -22.78 4.57 -22.11
N LEU A 24 -23.44 3.53 -22.64
CA LEU A 24 -23.15 2.14 -22.29
C LEU A 24 -21.74 1.71 -22.72
N GLU A 25 -21.29 2.13 -23.90
CA GLU A 25 -19.91 1.87 -24.34
C GLU A 25 -18.88 2.53 -23.42
N SER A 26 -19.11 3.80 -23.05
CA SER A 26 -18.24 4.52 -22.11
C SER A 26 -18.18 3.82 -20.75
N ILE A 27 -19.33 3.44 -20.19
CA ILE A 27 -19.40 2.70 -18.91
C ILE A 27 -18.67 1.37 -19.01
N LYS A 28 -18.81 0.64 -20.12
CA LYS A 28 -18.11 -0.64 -20.33
C LYS A 28 -16.59 -0.46 -20.28
N VAL A 29 -16.07 0.57 -20.95
CA VAL A 29 -14.63 0.89 -20.91
C VAL A 29 -14.17 1.18 -19.48
N HIS A 30 -14.96 1.95 -18.73
CA HIS A 30 -14.64 2.28 -17.34
C HIS A 30 -14.70 1.05 -16.42
N ALA A 31 -15.69 0.18 -16.61
CA ALA A 31 -15.82 -1.05 -15.85
C ALA A 31 -14.62 -1.99 -16.05
N VAL A 32 -14.13 -2.13 -17.28
CA VAL A 32 -12.91 -2.92 -17.57
C VAL A 32 -11.71 -2.37 -16.81
N LYS A 33 -11.47 -1.06 -16.90
CA LYS A 33 -10.34 -0.41 -16.18
C LYS A 33 -10.42 -0.62 -14.67
N LEU A 34 -11.62 -0.49 -14.08
CA LEU A 34 -11.81 -0.71 -12.65
C LEU A 34 -11.55 -2.16 -12.25
N VAL A 35 -11.93 -3.14 -13.08
CA VAL A 35 -11.63 -4.55 -12.83
C VAL A 35 -10.12 -4.81 -12.92
N GLU A 36 -9.43 -4.27 -13.91
CA GLU A 36 -7.97 -4.38 -14.05
C GLU A 36 -7.22 -3.77 -12.85
N GLU A 37 -7.64 -2.60 -12.39
CA GLU A 37 -7.10 -1.95 -11.20
C GLU A 37 -7.37 -2.78 -9.93
N ASN A 38 -8.58 -3.33 -9.78
CA ASN A 38 -8.94 -4.15 -8.64
C ASN A 38 -8.07 -5.42 -8.55
N VAL A 39 -7.86 -6.10 -9.67
CA VAL A 39 -6.98 -7.28 -9.75
C VAL A 39 -5.54 -6.90 -9.39
N SER A 40 -5.05 -5.76 -9.90
CA SER A 40 -3.71 -5.26 -9.59
C SER A 40 -3.52 -4.99 -8.10
N LEU A 41 -4.49 -4.30 -7.48
CA LEU A 41 -4.49 -4.01 -6.05
C LEU A 41 -4.60 -5.29 -5.20
N GLN A 42 -5.36 -6.29 -5.66
CA GLN A 42 -5.48 -7.55 -4.95
C GLN A 42 -4.15 -8.32 -4.93
N MET A 43 -3.42 -8.34 -6.05
CA MET A 43 -2.07 -8.92 -6.12
C MET A 43 -1.07 -8.18 -5.22
N GLU A 44 -1.12 -6.85 -5.21
CA GLU A 44 -0.26 -6.05 -4.34
C GLU A 44 -0.55 -6.31 -2.84
N LYS A 45 -1.84 -6.40 -2.48
CA LYS A 45 -2.25 -6.76 -1.13
C LYS A 45 -1.72 -8.13 -0.71
N GLU A 46 -1.87 -9.15 -1.54
CA GLU A 46 -1.36 -10.50 -1.26
C GLU A 46 0.16 -10.51 -1.10
N HIS A 47 0.86 -9.73 -1.92
CA HIS A 47 2.30 -9.54 -1.79
C HIS A 47 2.69 -8.92 -0.44
N TYR A 48 2.03 -7.84 -0.01
CA TYR A 48 2.30 -7.23 1.29
C TYR A 48 1.95 -8.17 2.45
N GLU A 49 0.84 -8.89 2.38
CA GLU A 49 0.47 -9.87 3.41
C GLU A 49 1.53 -10.96 3.53
N THR A 50 2.09 -11.43 2.41
CA THR A 50 3.19 -12.39 2.38
C THR A 50 4.44 -11.83 3.04
N LEU A 51 4.84 -10.59 2.71
CA LEU A 51 6.00 -9.93 3.34
C LEU A 51 5.82 -9.74 4.85
N VAL A 52 4.63 -9.27 5.26
CA VAL A 52 4.30 -9.06 6.67
C VAL A 52 4.27 -10.37 7.43
N ASN A 53 3.68 -11.42 6.86
CA ASN A 53 3.65 -12.74 7.48
C ASN A 53 5.06 -13.32 7.59
N ASN A 54 5.91 -13.21 6.57
CA ASN A 54 7.31 -13.61 6.65
C ASN A 54 8.10 -12.81 7.70
N ALA A 55 7.80 -11.51 7.87
CA ALA A 55 8.41 -10.69 8.92
C ALA A 55 7.91 -11.05 10.33
N LYS A 56 6.69 -11.61 10.46
CA LYS A 56 6.11 -12.08 11.73
C LYS A 56 6.51 -13.52 12.07
N THR A 57 6.70 -14.40 11.08
CA THR A 57 7.04 -15.83 11.29
C THR A 57 8.53 -16.08 11.46
N LYS A 58 9.39 -15.10 11.15
CA LYS A 58 10.75 -15.03 11.70
C LYS A 58 10.71 -14.23 12.99
N PRO A 59 10.71 -14.86 14.19
CA PRO A 59 10.97 -14.13 15.42
C PRO A 59 12.46 -13.76 15.44
N ASP A 60 12.85 -12.80 14.62
CA ASP A 60 14.15 -12.11 14.71
C ASP A 60 14.19 -11.18 15.93
N ALA A 61 13.42 -11.47 16.99
CA ALA A 61 13.71 -10.91 18.30
C ALA A 61 15.12 -11.32 18.74
N SER A 62 15.55 -12.55 18.44
CA SER A 62 16.92 -13.00 18.67
C SER A 62 17.93 -12.30 17.76
N PHE A 63 17.66 -12.17 16.46
CA PHE A 63 18.62 -11.53 15.54
C PHE A 63 18.70 -10.00 15.72
N LYS A 64 17.58 -9.30 15.96
CA LYS A 64 17.58 -7.85 16.20
C LYS A 64 18.23 -7.49 17.54
N GLN A 65 17.97 -8.25 18.61
CA GLN A 65 18.67 -8.06 19.89
C GLN A 65 20.16 -8.37 19.75
N ASN A 66 20.52 -9.47 19.06
CA ASN A 66 21.92 -9.81 18.83
C ASN A 66 22.61 -8.74 17.96
N THR A 67 21.95 -8.21 16.93
CA THR A 67 22.53 -7.18 16.04
C THR A 67 22.78 -5.88 16.80
N LEU A 68 21.81 -5.40 17.59
CA LEU A 68 21.98 -4.17 18.36
C LEU A 68 23.04 -4.35 19.47
N LYS A 69 23.08 -5.52 20.11
CA LYS A 69 24.12 -5.85 21.08
C LYS A 69 25.51 -5.90 20.44
N ASN A 70 25.64 -6.51 19.26
CA ASN A 70 26.90 -6.55 18.52
C ASN A 70 27.38 -5.14 18.15
N LEU A 71 26.51 -4.25 17.65
CA LEU A 71 26.86 -2.86 17.37
C LEU A 71 27.32 -2.10 18.63
N TYR A 72 26.69 -2.37 19.78
CA TYR A 72 27.11 -1.77 21.05
C TYR A 72 28.49 -2.27 21.50
N ASP A 73 28.75 -3.57 21.35
CA ASP A 73 30.03 -4.23 21.69
C ASP A 73 31.17 -3.79 20.73
N GLU A 74 30.85 -3.50 19.47
CA GLU A 74 31.76 -2.88 18.49
C GLU A 74 32.06 -1.40 18.78
N GLY A 75 31.39 -0.81 19.78
CA GLY A 75 31.64 0.56 20.22
C GLY A 75 30.77 1.62 19.55
N PHE A 76 29.65 1.25 18.93
CA PHE A 76 28.70 2.19 18.33
C PHE A 76 27.52 2.51 19.27
N HIS A 77 26.94 3.69 19.11
CA HIS A 77 25.73 4.09 19.81
C HIS A 77 24.50 3.42 19.19
N ILE A 78 23.62 2.88 20.04
CA ILE A 78 22.34 2.26 19.64
C ILE A 78 21.12 3.06 20.10
N CYS A 79 21.31 4.20 20.77
CA CYS A 79 20.24 5.10 21.16
C CYS A 79 19.77 5.97 19.99
N ASN A 80 18.53 6.42 20.03
CA ASN A 80 17.95 7.30 19.00
C ASN A 80 18.72 8.63 18.81
N VAL A 81 19.42 9.11 19.83
CA VAL A 81 20.14 10.39 19.81
C VAL A 81 21.41 10.32 18.94
N HIS A 82 22.13 9.19 18.96
CA HIS A 82 23.46 9.06 18.34
C HIS A 82 23.61 7.78 17.52
N PHE A 83 22.51 7.19 17.04
CA PHE A 83 22.52 5.88 16.38
C PHE A 83 23.60 5.75 15.30
N GLY A 84 24.48 4.75 15.43
CA GLY A 84 25.53 4.43 14.46
C GLY A 84 26.80 5.27 14.54
N THR A 85 26.93 6.21 15.49
CA THR A 85 28.20 6.92 15.73
C THR A 85 29.10 6.16 16.71
N HIS A 86 30.41 6.41 16.65
CA HIS A 86 31.39 5.73 17.50
C HIS A 86 31.42 6.35 18.92
N ARG A 87 31.42 5.52 19.95
CA ARG A 87 31.38 5.93 21.37
C ARG A 87 32.70 6.48 21.88
N HIS A 88 33.81 6.24 21.18
CA HIS A 88 35.17 6.68 21.57
C HIS A 88 35.55 6.33 23.03
N GLY A 89 34.94 5.29 23.62
CA GLY A 89 35.16 4.88 25.01
C GLY A 89 34.20 5.48 26.05
N GLU A 90 33.23 6.32 25.66
CA GLU A 90 32.26 6.89 26.59
C GLU A 90 31.08 5.93 26.87
N GLU A 91 30.67 5.85 28.13
CA GLU A 91 29.46 5.12 28.53
C GLU A 91 28.20 5.95 28.29
N CYS A 92 27.33 5.47 27.41
CA CYS A 92 26.07 6.14 27.11
C CYS A 92 24.94 5.55 27.96
N LEU A 93 24.42 6.32 28.92
CA LEU A 93 23.30 5.94 29.79
C LEU A 93 22.05 5.53 29.00
N PHE A 94 21.80 6.17 27.86
CA PHE A 94 20.67 5.83 26.98
C PHE A 94 20.84 4.46 26.30
N CYS A 95 22.07 4.09 25.95
CA CYS A 95 22.35 2.76 25.39
C CYS A 95 22.19 1.68 26.46
N GLN A 96 22.65 1.95 27.69
CA GLN A 96 22.49 1.02 28.82
C GLN A 96 21.00 0.81 29.17
N GLY A 97 20.18 1.86 29.16
CA GLY A 97 18.74 1.73 29.37
C GLY A 97 18.04 0.86 28.31
N PHE A 98 18.55 0.86 27.07
CA PHE A 98 18.04 0.03 25.99
C PHE A 98 18.44 -1.45 26.12
N ILE A 99 19.63 -1.71 26.68
CA ILE A 99 20.16 -3.07 26.89
C ILE A 99 19.63 -3.70 28.18
N ASN A 100 19.39 -2.90 29.22
CA ASN A 100 19.00 -3.37 30.55
C ASN A 100 17.47 -3.48 30.76
N GLN A 101 16.65 -3.14 29.77
CA GLN A 101 15.17 -3.24 29.82
C GLN A 101 14.60 -4.60 29.35
N THR A 102 15.43 -5.66 29.29
CA THR A 102 14.98 -7.06 29.16
C THR A 102 14.86 -7.73 30.52
#